data_AF-A0A6A6J1I0-F1
#
_entry.id   AF-A0A6A6J1I0-F1
#
_cell.length_a   1.000
_cell.length_b   1.000
_cell.length_c   1.000
_cell.angle_alpha   90.00
_cell.angle_beta   90.00
_cell.angle_gamma   90.00
#
_symmetry.space_group_name_H-M   'P 1'
#
loop_
_entity.id
_entity.type
_entity.pdbx_description
1 polymer ?
#
loop_
_entity_poly.entity_id
_entity_poly.type
_entity_poly.pdbx_seq_one_letter_code
_entity_poly.pdbx_strand_id
1 'polypeptide(L)'
;MESDLADLDNSPLPFLHLMGSLKRLPRTGWLRTIENPESVAAHMYRLSLMGMLAPDNTNMERCIFLALCHDMAESVVGDIPTFAGVTKEHKYKLEDFGILYIESLLATSNPAAGKKIRNAWVEYEECKTPEARFVREMDKFECLIQAHEYEQMTFGEKDLEEFQGLSSKISSFEGKRWMKLLQQEREAHFAKRSQRTHVIFVIGGPGAGKGTQCALLSEEFGFQSIDLDELLREKADDPTYSHAKFIRRCIEEDVQVPVQLAISLLEAKINKGVREGKSWSLVCGFPKNMEHLIEFQEKVQKTNYALLLSCSPEELLRRSQEQHSNGADGASDVLRRTRDIPVQNAEVQNCLAIDGYFSRVNGDGSVAEVYGLVKNAVKGFVQHAEEGK
;
A
#
# COMPACT_ATOMS: atom_id res chain seq x y z
N MET A 1 -21.71 18.47 39.20
CA MET A 1 -20.24 18.31 39.09
C MET A 1 -19.72 17.20 39.99
N GLU A 2 -19.74 17.30 41.33
CA GLU A 2 -19.31 16.17 42.20
C GLU A 2 -20.20 14.92 42.05
N SER A 3 -21.50 15.10 41.77
CA SER A 3 -22.45 14.00 41.52
C SER A 3 -22.26 13.29 40.18
N ASP A 4 -21.69 13.96 39.18
CA ASP A 4 -21.62 13.45 37.79
C ASP A 4 -20.33 12.66 37.55
N LEU A 5 -19.27 12.95 38.32
CA LEU A 5 -18.04 12.15 38.34
C LEU A 5 -18.20 10.84 39.12
N ALA A 6 -19.14 10.77 40.07
CA ALA A 6 -19.45 9.53 40.79
C ALA A 6 -20.06 8.44 39.90
N ASP A 7 -20.61 8.82 38.74
CA ASP A 7 -21.15 7.88 37.75
C ASP A 7 -20.07 7.35 36.79
N LEU A 8 -18.86 7.93 36.83
CA LEU A 8 -17.74 7.51 35.99
C LEU A 8 -17.36 6.05 36.30
N ASP A 9 -17.30 5.70 37.58
CA ASP A 9 -17.00 4.34 38.06
C ASP A 9 -18.13 3.35 37.77
N ASN A 10 -19.35 3.81 37.47
CA ASN A 10 -20.47 2.97 37.04
C ASN A 10 -20.63 2.92 35.51
N SER A 11 -19.68 3.48 34.77
CA SER A 11 -19.69 3.54 33.32
C SER A 11 -18.55 2.71 32.71
N PRO A 12 -18.62 2.33 31.42
CA PRO A 12 -17.49 1.72 30.73
C PRO A 12 -16.41 2.73 30.32
N LEU A 13 -16.56 4.02 30.65
CA LEU A 13 -15.69 5.08 30.14
C LEU A 13 -14.22 4.95 30.59
N PRO A 14 -13.88 4.59 31.84
CA PRO A 14 -12.50 4.32 32.24
C PRO A 14 -11.85 3.21 31.43
N PHE A 15 -12.58 2.11 31.19
CA PHE A 15 -12.13 1.02 30.32
C PHE A 15 -11.85 1.51 28.89
N LEU A 16 -12.77 2.28 28.30
CA LEU A 16 -12.60 2.81 26.94
C LEU A 16 -11.40 3.77 26.83
N HIS A 17 -11.17 4.61 27.84
CA HIS A 17 -10.00 5.48 27.89
C HIS A 17 -8.70 4.68 27.99
N LEU A 18 -8.67 3.64 28.82
CA LEU A 18 -7.51 2.75 28.92
C LEU A 18 -7.24 2.03 27.60
N MET A 19 -8.25 1.42 26.97
CA MET A 19 -8.09 0.77 25.65
C MET A 19 -7.62 1.75 24.58
N GLY A 20 -8.01 3.02 24.69
CA GLY A 20 -7.52 4.10 23.83
C GLY A 20 -6.01 4.36 23.93
N SER A 21 -5.31 3.88 24.95
CA SER A 21 -3.85 4.00 25.07
C SER A 21 -3.11 3.13 24.04
N LEU A 22 -3.67 1.96 23.69
CA LEU A 22 -3.10 1.02 22.72
C LEU A 22 -2.94 1.64 21.32
N LYS A 23 -3.75 2.64 20.97
CA LYS A 23 -3.64 3.40 19.71
C LYS A 23 -2.36 4.23 19.61
N ARG A 24 -1.71 4.51 20.75
CA ARG A 24 -0.51 5.34 20.86
C ARG A 24 0.69 4.55 21.39
N LEU A 25 0.50 3.29 21.78
CA LEU A 25 1.55 2.42 22.24
C LEU A 25 2.22 1.80 21.01
N PRO A 26 3.46 2.17 20.66
CA PRO A 26 4.17 1.57 19.53
C PRO A 26 4.54 0.12 19.86
N ARG A 27 4.60 -0.73 18.83
CA ARG A 27 5.20 -2.06 18.92
C ARG A 27 6.72 -1.90 19.07
N THR A 28 7.17 -1.93 20.32
CA THR A 28 8.54 -1.66 20.80
C THR A 28 9.57 -2.60 20.18
N GLY A 29 9.15 -3.80 19.77
CA GLY A 29 9.96 -4.72 18.98
C GLY A 29 10.60 -4.07 17.75
N TRP A 30 9.86 -3.18 17.07
CA TRP A 30 10.29 -2.53 15.83
C TRP A 30 11.17 -1.30 16.03
N LEU A 31 11.11 -0.63 17.19
CA LEU A 31 11.77 0.66 17.44
C LEU A 31 13.31 0.63 17.32
N ARG A 32 13.92 -0.57 17.30
CA ARG A 32 15.35 -0.73 17.02
C ARG A 32 15.71 -0.36 15.58
N THR A 33 14.76 -0.50 14.66
CA THR A 33 15.01 -0.48 13.21
C THR A 33 14.09 0.49 12.48
N ILE A 34 12.83 0.62 12.95
CA ILE A 34 11.77 1.43 12.37
C ILE A 34 11.43 2.58 13.32
N GLU A 35 11.52 3.82 12.81
CA GLU A 35 11.32 5.03 13.61
C GLU A 35 9.87 5.22 14.06
N ASN A 36 8.92 5.00 13.14
CA ASN A 36 7.49 5.18 13.36
C ASN A 36 6.75 3.87 13.08
N PRO A 37 6.86 2.85 13.95
CA PRO A 37 6.18 1.59 13.74
C PRO A 37 4.69 1.69 14.07
N GLU A 38 3.95 0.68 13.63
CA GLU A 38 2.57 0.42 14.01
C GLU A 38 2.37 0.44 15.53
N SER A 39 1.14 0.78 15.94
CA SER A 39 0.72 0.66 17.32
C SER A 39 0.24 -0.75 17.65
N VAL A 40 0.22 -1.11 18.94
CA VAL A 40 -0.35 -2.38 19.42
C VAL A 40 -1.80 -2.55 18.94
N ALA A 41 -2.60 -1.48 18.96
CA ALA A 41 -3.97 -1.53 18.44
C ALA A 41 -4.04 -1.81 16.92
N ALA A 42 -3.07 -1.34 16.14
CA ALA A 42 -3.03 -1.58 14.69
C ALA A 42 -2.70 -3.05 14.38
N HIS A 43 -1.72 -3.61 15.08
CA HIS A 43 -1.39 -5.04 15.08
C HIS A 43 -2.62 -5.89 15.44
N MET A 44 -3.26 -5.60 16.58
CA MET A 44 -4.47 -6.31 17.03
C MET A 44 -5.62 -6.20 16.03
N TYR A 45 -5.74 -5.07 15.32
CA TYR A 45 -6.76 -4.89 14.30
C TYR A 45 -6.55 -5.84 13.13
N ARG A 46 -5.35 -5.90 12.53
CA ARG A 46 -5.09 -6.84 11.42
C ARG A 46 -5.19 -8.30 11.89
N LEU A 47 -4.69 -8.61 13.09
CA LEU A 47 -4.84 -9.96 13.65
C LEU A 47 -6.33 -10.35 13.81
N SER A 48 -7.20 -9.41 14.19
CA SER A 48 -8.64 -9.65 14.25
C SER A 48 -9.27 -9.92 12.88
N LEU A 49 -8.79 -9.25 11.82
CA LEU A 49 -9.18 -9.54 10.44
C LEU A 49 -8.70 -10.93 10.01
N MET A 50 -7.51 -11.36 10.42
CA MET A 50 -7.03 -12.73 10.17
C MET A 50 -7.91 -13.77 10.89
N GLY A 51 -8.49 -13.41 12.04
CA GLY A 51 -9.52 -14.20 12.73
C GLY A 51 -10.78 -14.44 11.89
N MET A 52 -11.12 -13.54 10.96
CA MET A 52 -12.23 -13.74 10.00
C MET A 52 -11.91 -14.81 8.94
N LEU A 53 -10.64 -15.18 8.79
CA LEU A 53 -10.15 -16.18 7.85
C LEU A 53 -9.83 -17.51 8.55
N ALA A 54 -10.37 -17.71 9.75
CA ALA A 54 -10.14 -18.91 10.54
C ALA A 54 -10.70 -20.16 9.84
N PRO A 55 -10.02 -21.32 9.93
CA PRO A 55 -10.43 -22.54 9.26
C PRO A 55 -11.74 -23.10 9.83
N ASP A 56 -12.46 -23.90 9.03
CA ASP A 56 -13.81 -24.44 9.36
C ASP A 56 -13.87 -25.24 10.67
N ASN A 57 -12.74 -25.75 11.15
CA ASN A 57 -12.63 -26.49 12.41
C ASN A 57 -12.42 -25.59 13.65
N THR A 58 -12.55 -24.27 13.48
CA THR A 58 -12.46 -23.27 14.55
C THR A 58 -13.69 -22.36 14.54
N ASN A 59 -13.99 -21.74 15.68
CA ASN A 59 -15.02 -20.71 15.73
C ASN A 59 -14.43 -19.34 15.35
N MET A 60 -14.84 -18.82 14.19
CA MET A 60 -14.42 -17.52 13.66
C MET A 60 -14.62 -16.36 14.66
N GLU A 61 -15.82 -16.23 15.24
CA GLU A 61 -16.14 -15.15 16.19
C GLU A 61 -15.25 -15.21 17.44
N ARG A 62 -14.94 -16.44 17.89
CA ARG A 62 -14.03 -16.64 19.02
C ARG A 62 -12.60 -16.28 18.65
N CYS A 63 -12.10 -16.65 17.48
CA CYS A 63 -10.78 -16.24 16.98
C CYS A 63 -10.65 -14.70 16.93
N ILE A 64 -11.65 -14.01 16.37
CA ILE A 64 -11.70 -12.54 16.33
C ILE A 64 -11.66 -11.97 17.76
N PHE A 65 -12.46 -12.53 18.68
CA PHE A 65 -12.52 -12.05 20.05
C PHE A 65 -11.21 -12.28 20.83
N LEU A 66 -10.54 -13.43 20.62
CA LEU A 66 -9.22 -13.69 21.20
C LEU A 66 -8.18 -12.69 20.69
N ALA A 67 -8.14 -12.46 19.36
CA ALA A 67 -7.24 -11.48 18.75
C ALA A 67 -7.45 -10.06 19.32
N LEU A 68 -8.70 -9.65 19.56
CA LEU A 68 -9.01 -8.36 20.18
C LEU A 68 -8.59 -8.26 21.65
N CYS A 69 -8.44 -9.38 22.37
CA CYS A 69 -8.17 -9.38 23.81
C CYS A 69 -6.71 -9.65 24.17
N HIS A 70 -5.95 -10.34 23.31
CA HIS A 70 -4.67 -10.96 23.69
C HIS A 70 -3.63 -9.96 24.23
N ASP A 71 -3.47 -8.80 23.59
CA ASP A 71 -2.52 -7.76 24.00
C ASP A 71 -3.18 -6.61 24.79
N MET A 72 -4.44 -6.75 25.24
CA MET A 72 -5.10 -5.69 26.02
C MET A 72 -4.33 -5.34 27.31
N ALA A 73 -3.62 -6.31 27.90
CA ALA A 73 -2.78 -6.13 29.08
C ALA A 73 -1.70 -5.05 28.87
N GLU A 74 -1.20 -4.90 27.64
CA GLU A 74 -0.15 -3.95 27.28
C GLU A 74 -0.59 -2.50 27.47
N SER A 75 -1.90 -2.23 27.50
CA SER A 75 -2.44 -0.91 27.87
C SER A 75 -2.04 -0.46 29.28
N VAL A 76 -1.67 -1.42 30.15
CA VAL A 76 -1.25 -1.23 31.53
C VAL A 76 0.25 -1.46 31.69
N VAL A 77 0.77 -2.55 31.13
CA VAL A 77 2.17 -2.99 31.37
C VAL A 77 3.15 -2.51 30.31
N GLY A 78 2.66 -1.93 29.22
CA GLY A 78 3.42 -1.59 28.02
C GLY A 78 3.71 -2.82 27.14
N ASP A 79 4.15 -2.59 25.91
CA ASP A 79 4.65 -3.65 25.05
C ASP A 79 6.08 -4.03 25.50
N ILE A 80 6.22 -5.21 26.11
CA ILE A 80 7.48 -5.72 26.63
C ILE A 80 8.15 -6.59 25.57
N PRO A 81 9.21 -6.09 24.89
CA PRO A 81 9.87 -6.85 23.85
C PRO A 81 10.81 -7.91 24.41
N THR A 82 11.15 -8.91 23.59
CA THR A 82 12.00 -10.05 23.99
C THR A 82 13.41 -9.65 24.48
N PHE A 83 13.95 -8.53 23.98
CA PHE A 83 15.26 -8.01 24.38
C PHE A 83 15.25 -7.21 25.68
N ALA A 84 14.08 -6.99 26.31
CA ALA A 84 13.99 -6.31 27.60
C ALA A 84 14.54 -7.15 28.77
N GLY A 85 14.89 -8.42 28.55
CA GLY A 85 15.46 -9.30 29.57
C GLY A 85 14.44 -9.75 30.63
N VAL A 86 13.15 -9.48 30.44
CA VAL A 86 12.07 -9.94 31.32
C VAL A 86 11.80 -11.43 31.04
N THR A 87 11.81 -12.27 32.09
CA THR A 87 11.52 -13.70 31.94
C THR A 87 10.06 -13.91 31.52
N LYS A 88 9.77 -15.04 30.88
CA LYS A 88 8.39 -15.36 30.45
C LYS A 88 7.43 -15.41 31.64
N GLU A 89 7.87 -15.96 32.77
CA GLU A 89 7.06 -16.05 33.99
C GLU A 89 6.77 -14.68 34.58
N HIS A 90 7.75 -13.77 34.57
CA HIS A 90 7.56 -12.41 35.06
C HIS A 90 6.66 -11.61 34.12
N LYS A 91 6.84 -11.73 32.80
CA LYS A 91 5.98 -11.10 31.79
C LYS A 91 4.53 -11.55 31.97
N TYR A 92 4.29 -12.87 32.05
CA TYR A 92 2.95 -13.42 32.29
C TYR A 92 2.32 -12.84 33.57
N LYS A 93 3.09 -12.76 34.66
CA LYS A 93 2.58 -12.20 35.92
C LYS A 93 2.17 -10.74 35.78
N LEU A 94 2.98 -9.91 35.13
CA LEU A 94 2.65 -8.50 34.89
C LEU A 94 1.34 -8.39 34.08
N GLU A 95 1.23 -9.15 32.99
CA GLU A 95 0.06 -9.12 32.11
C GLU A 95 -1.20 -9.66 32.79
N ASP A 96 -1.10 -10.70 33.63
CA ASP A 96 -2.22 -11.23 34.43
C ASP A 96 -2.76 -10.15 35.39
N PHE A 97 -1.88 -9.39 36.05
CA PHE A 97 -2.32 -8.24 36.86
C PHE A 97 -2.90 -7.10 36.01
N GLY A 98 -2.36 -6.85 34.82
CA GLY A 98 -2.91 -5.87 33.87
C GLY A 98 -4.33 -6.22 33.44
N ILE A 99 -4.58 -7.48 33.11
CA ILE A 99 -5.91 -7.99 32.73
C ILE A 99 -6.86 -8.02 33.92
N LEU A 100 -6.38 -8.34 35.12
CA LEU A 100 -7.18 -8.24 36.34
C LEU A 100 -7.62 -6.79 36.59
N TYR A 101 -6.75 -5.82 36.35
CA TYR A 101 -7.11 -4.41 36.43
C TYR A 101 -8.17 -4.04 35.39
N ILE A 102 -8.03 -4.49 34.14
CA ILE A 102 -9.04 -4.30 33.08
C ILE A 102 -10.39 -4.91 33.46
N GLU A 103 -10.41 -6.12 34.03
CA GLU A 103 -11.62 -6.75 34.57
C GLU A 103 -12.28 -5.86 35.64
N SER A 104 -11.48 -5.28 36.54
CA SER A 104 -11.97 -4.43 37.63
C SER A 104 -12.65 -3.15 37.15
N LEU A 105 -12.18 -2.56 36.03
CA LEU A 105 -12.78 -1.35 35.44
C LEU A 105 -14.21 -1.58 34.90
N LEU A 106 -14.58 -2.84 34.70
CA LEU A 106 -15.91 -3.23 34.23
C LEU A 106 -16.75 -3.89 35.33
N ALA A 107 -16.24 -4.02 36.56
CA ALA A 107 -16.88 -4.80 37.61
C ALA A 107 -18.28 -4.27 38.01
N THR A 108 -18.46 -2.96 37.98
CA THR A 108 -19.71 -2.25 38.32
C THR A 108 -20.61 -2.06 37.09
N SER A 109 -20.03 -1.64 35.97
CA SER A 109 -20.77 -1.25 34.76
C SER A 109 -21.15 -2.45 33.87
N ASN A 110 -20.27 -3.45 33.72
CA ASN A 110 -20.51 -4.65 32.93
C ASN A 110 -19.60 -5.84 33.36
N PRO A 111 -19.87 -6.46 34.52
CA PRO A 111 -19.01 -7.52 35.06
C PRO A 111 -18.93 -8.76 34.16
N ALA A 112 -19.97 -9.01 33.34
CA ALA A 112 -19.96 -10.10 32.38
C ALA A 112 -18.92 -9.87 31.27
N ALA A 113 -18.80 -8.64 30.76
CA ALA A 113 -17.80 -8.29 29.76
C ALA A 113 -16.38 -8.39 30.33
N GLY A 114 -16.13 -7.87 31.54
CA GLY A 114 -14.83 -7.99 32.22
C GLY A 114 -14.36 -9.44 32.35
N LYS A 115 -15.23 -10.33 32.85
CA LYS A 115 -14.93 -11.77 32.93
C LYS A 115 -14.68 -12.39 31.55
N LYS A 116 -15.46 -12.00 30.53
CA LYS A 116 -15.32 -12.53 29.17
C LYS A 116 -13.96 -12.16 28.56
N ILE A 117 -13.50 -10.93 28.76
CA ILE A 117 -12.17 -10.46 28.32
C ILE A 117 -11.07 -11.23 29.03
N ARG A 118 -11.11 -11.31 30.37
CA ARG A 118 -10.10 -12.05 31.12
C ARG A 118 -10.03 -13.53 30.74
N ASN A 119 -11.18 -14.19 30.59
CA ASN A 119 -11.21 -15.59 30.16
C ASN A 119 -10.64 -15.78 28.75
N ALA A 120 -10.84 -14.82 27.84
CA ALA A 120 -10.24 -14.84 26.52
C ALA A 120 -8.71 -14.68 26.57
N TRP A 121 -8.21 -13.76 27.39
CA TRP A 121 -6.76 -13.61 27.61
C TRP A 121 -6.13 -14.90 28.16
N VAL A 122 -6.74 -15.50 29.20
CA VAL A 122 -6.28 -16.78 29.76
C VAL A 122 -6.32 -17.89 28.72
N GLU A 123 -7.39 -18.00 27.93
CA GLU A 123 -7.50 -19.01 26.87
C GLU A 123 -6.38 -18.86 25.83
N TYR A 124 -6.10 -17.63 25.40
CA TYR A 124 -4.99 -17.33 24.51
C TYR A 124 -3.68 -17.81 25.12
N GLU A 125 -3.38 -17.41 26.36
CA GLU A 125 -2.16 -17.75 27.08
C GLU A 125 -1.92 -19.25 27.26
N GLU A 126 -2.97 -19.99 27.62
CA GLU A 126 -2.90 -21.44 27.74
C GLU A 126 -2.70 -22.14 26.39
N CYS A 127 -3.22 -21.57 25.29
CA CYS A 127 -3.04 -22.07 23.93
C CYS A 127 -3.44 -23.55 23.75
N LYS A 128 -4.51 -23.98 24.43
CA LYS A 128 -5.02 -25.36 24.36
C LYS A 128 -6.13 -25.53 23.34
N THR A 129 -6.96 -24.51 23.14
CA THR A 129 -8.10 -24.56 22.21
C THR A 129 -7.63 -24.48 20.75
N PRO A 130 -8.41 -25.00 19.78
CA PRO A 130 -8.15 -24.77 18.35
C PRO A 130 -8.02 -23.28 18.00
N GLU A 131 -8.90 -22.45 18.55
CA GLU A 131 -8.95 -21.00 18.34
C GLU A 131 -7.71 -20.31 18.87
N ALA A 132 -7.32 -20.56 20.13
CA ALA A 132 -6.12 -19.96 20.70
C ALA A 132 -4.84 -20.38 19.97
N ARG A 133 -4.76 -21.64 19.53
CA ARG A 133 -3.63 -22.13 18.71
C ARG A 133 -3.56 -21.42 17.36
N PHE A 134 -4.71 -21.24 16.69
CA PHE A 134 -4.78 -20.51 15.43
C PHE A 134 -4.37 -19.05 15.61
N VAL A 135 -4.97 -18.32 16.56
CA VAL A 135 -4.66 -16.90 16.80
C VAL A 135 -3.20 -16.71 17.20
N ARG A 136 -2.63 -17.59 18.03
CA ARG A 136 -1.21 -17.52 18.42
C ARG A 136 -0.24 -17.82 17.28
N GLU A 137 -0.67 -18.57 16.28
CA GLU A 137 0.10 -18.76 15.06
C GLU A 137 -0.02 -17.55 14.13
N MET A 138 -1.24 -17.01 13.98
CA MET A 138 -1.50 -15.83 13.18
C MET A 138 -0.84 -14.57 13.73
N ASP A 139 -0.72 -14.42 15.05
CA ASP A 139 0.04 -13.33 15.70
C ASP A 139 1.49 -13.27 15.17
N LYS A 140 2.13 -14.44 15.04
CA LYS A 140 3.49 -14.53 14.48
C LYS A 140 3.51 -14.27 12.97
N PHE A 141 2.50 -14.76 12.26
CA PHE A 141 2.41 -14.55 10.82
C PHE A 141 2.14 -13.08 10.48
N GLU A 142 1.34 -12.39 11.30
CA GLU A 142 1.08 -10.96 11.21
C GLU A 142 2.38 -10.16 11.36
N CYS A 143 3.20 -10.49 12.36
CA CYS A 143 4.51 -9.89 12.55
C CYS A 143 5.44 -10.11 11.34
N LEU A 144 5.38 -11.27 10.70
CA LEU A 144 6.14 -11.57 9.48
C LEU A 144 5.65 -10.77 8.26
N ILE A 145 4.33 -10.60 8.10
CA ILE A 145 3.75 -9.72 7.08
C ILE A 145 4.24 -8.29 7.31
N GLN A 146 4.15 -7.79 8.55
CA GLN A 146 4.57 -6.44 8.88
C GLN A 146 6.06 -6.21 8.62
N ALA A 147 6.91 -7.20 8.95
CA ALA A 147 8.33 -7.15 8.62
C ALA A 147 8.54 -6.95 7.12
N HIS A 148 7.85 -7.75 6.30
CA HIS A 148 7.96 -7.63 4.85
C HIS A 148 7.46 -6.27 4.34
N GLU A 149 6.35 -5.75 4.85
CA GLU A 149 5.84 -4.43 4.48
C GLU A 149 6.82 -3.30 4.85
N TYR A 150 7.49 -3.36 6.00
CA TYR A 150 8.55 -2.39 6.33
C TYR A 150 9.78 -2.53 5.44
N GLU A 151 10.17 -3.75 5.05
CA GLU A 151 11.21 -3.98 4.05
C GLU A 151 10.81 -3.36 2.70
N GLN A 152 9.53 -3.40 2.33
CA GLN A 152 9.01 -2.73 1.14
C GLN A 152 9.08 -1.21 1.27
N MET A 153 8.51 -0.65 2.34
CA MET A 153 8.50 0.80 2.61
C MET A 153 9.90 1.41 2.67
N THR A 154 10.87 0.65 3.17
CA THR A 154 12.27 1.09 3.28
C THR A 154 13.11 0.72 2.06
N PHE A 155 12.51 0.18 0.99
CA PHE A 155 13.23 -0.28 -0.21
C PHE A 155 14.36 -1.29 0.11
N GLY A 156 14.17 -2.08 1.17
CA GLY A 156 15.13 -3.04 1.69
C GLY A 156 16.38 -2.39 2.32
N GLU A 157 16.37 -1.09 2.62
CA GLU A 157 17.42 -0.46 3.43
C GLU A 157 17.45 -1.03 4.85
N LYS A 158 16.28 -1.38 5.38
CA LYS A 158 16.14 -2.09 6.65
C LYS A 158 15.90 -3.56 6.34
N ASP A 159 16.91 -4.39 6.55
CA ASP A 159 16.75 -5.84 6.49
C ASP A 159 16.17 -6.33 7.82
N LEU A 160 14.98 -6.90 7.77
CA LEU A 160 14.25 -7.41 8.94
C LEU A 160 14.35 -8.95 9.00
N GLU A 161 15.43 -9.52 8.47
CA GLU A 161 15.73 -10.95 8.52
C GLU A 161 15.69 -11.53 9.95
N GLU A 162 15.99 -10.74 10.98
CA GLU A 162 15.92 -11.17 12.38
C GLU A 162 14.52 -11.69 12.79
N PHE A 163 13.45 -11.22 12.13
CA PHE A 163 12.07 -11.65 12.38
C PHE A 163 11.74 -12.98 11.70
N GLN A 164 12.51 -13.42 10.70
CA GLN A 164 12.25 -14.64 9.93
C GLN A 164 12.37 -15.93 10.77
N GLY A 165 12.97 -15.86 11.96
CA GLY A 165 12.95 -16.95 12.93
C GLY A 165 11.52 -17.36 13.35
N LEU A 166 10.54 -16.44 13.26
CA LEU A 166 9.13 -16.71 13.55
C LEU A 166 8.50 -17.70 12.56
N SER A 167 9.02 -17.82 11.34
CA SER A 167 8.49 -18.74 10.32
C SER A 167 8.52 -20.20 10.79
N SER A 168 9.47 -20.56 11.66
CA SER A 168 9.55 -21.89 12.30
C SER A 168 8.37 -22.23 13.21
N LYS A 169 7.61 -21.22 13.63
CA LYS A 169 6.43 -21.34 14.49
C LYS A 169 5.12 -21.42 13.71
N ILE A 170 5.18 -21.35 12.38
CA ILE A 170 4.05 -21.54 11.48
C ILE A 170 4.01 -23.02 11.06
N SER A 171 2.97 -23.70 11.50
CA SER A 171 2.85 -25.15 11.57
C SER A 171 1.59 -25.71 10.92
N SER A 172 0.48 -24.97 10.95
CA SER A 172 -0.79 -25.35 10.31
C SER A 172 -0.66 -25.48 8.80
N PHE A 173 -1.61 -26.19 8.19
CA PHE A 173 -1.63 -26.39 6.75
C PHE A 173 -1.82 -25.07 6.00
N GLU A 174 -2.79 -24.27 6.44
CA GLU A 174 -3.12 -22.95 5.91
C GLU A 174 -1.96 -21.98 6.12
N GLY A 175 -1.43 -21.90 7.35
CA GLY A 175 -0.32 -21.02 7.70
C GLY A 175 0.93 -21.31 6.87
N LYS A 176 1.29 -22.59 6.67
CA LYS A 176 2.44 -22.97 5.81
C LYS A 176 2.23 -22.54 4.36
N ARG A 177 1.01 -22.64 3.85
CA ARG A 177 0.68 -22.20 2.49
C ARG A 177 0.84 -20.69 2.34
N TRP A 178 0.32 -19.91 3.29
CA TRP A 178 0.46 -18.46 3.27
C TRP A 178 1.91 -18.02 3.48
N MET A 179 2.63 -18.66 4.39
CA MET A 179 4.06 -18.40 4.61
C MET A 179 4.89 -18.65 3.36
N LYS A 180 4.60 -19.71 2.59
CA LYS A 180 5.27 -19.94 1.31
C LYS A 180 5.05 -18.78 0.33
N LEU A 181 3.83 -18.24 0.25
CA LEU A 181 3.52 -17.11 -0.63
C LEU A 181 4.23 -15.83 -0.16
N LEU A 182 4.17 -15.53 1.14
CA LEU A 182 4.87 -14.38 1.73
C LEU A 182 6.38 -14.45 1.50
N GLN A 183 6.97 -15.65 1.60
CA GLN A 183 8.40 -15.84 1.32
C GLN A 183 8.73 -15.56 -0.14
N GLN A 184 7.86 -15.98 -1.08
CA GLN A 184 8.01 -15.69 -2.50
C GLN A 184 7.89 -14.18 -2.79
N GLU A 185 6.99 -13.47 -2.11
CA GLU A 185 6.87 -12.01 -2.18
C GLU A 185 8.15 -11.33 -1.69
N ARG A 186 8.67 -11.77 -0.54
CA ARG A 186 9.93 -11.27 0.04
C ARG A 186 11.13 -11.51 -0.88
N GLU A 187 11.29 -12.73 -1.40
CA GLU A 187 12.36 -13.05 -2.35
C GLU A 187 12.27 -12.20 -3.62
N ALA A 188 11.07 -12.03 -4.17
CA ALA A 188 10.85 -11.19 -5.34
C ALA A 188 11.20 -9.72 -5.08
N HIS A 189 10.86 -9.19 -3.90
CA HIS A 189 11.22 -7.83 -3.48
C HIS A 189 12.74 -7.61 -3.46
N PHE A 190 13.49 -8.47 -2.76
CA PHE A 190 14.94 -8.35 -2.71
C PHE A 190 15.62 -8.62 -4.05
N ALA A 191 15.07 -9.51 -4.88
CA ALA A 191 15.57 -9.72 -6.23
C ALA A 191 15.41 -8.47 -7.12
N LYS A 192 14.29 -7.75 -7.04
CA LYS A 192 14.07 -6.49 -7.79
C LYS A 192 15.11 -5.42 -7.45
N ARG A 193 15.64 -5.38 -6.22
CA ARG A 193 16.70 -4.44 -5.83
C ARG A 193 17.98 -4.59 -6.66
N SER A 194 18.24 -5.78 -7.18
CA SER A 194 19.38 -6.04 -8.09
C SER A 194 19.13 -5.61 -9.54
N GLN A 195 17.88 -5.27 -9.89
CA GLN A 195 17.45 -4.95 -11.25
C GLN A 195 16.61 -3.67 -11.24
N ARG A 196 17.27 -2.51 -11.17
CA ARG A 196 16.60 -1.22 -11.40
C ARG A 196 15.94 -1.26 -12.78
N THR A 197 14.61 -1.18 -12.82
CA THR A 197 13.85 -1.10 -14.07
C THR A 197 13.80 0.35 -14.54
N HIS A 198 14.22 0.61 -15.78
CA HIS A 198 14.26 1.97 -16.28
C HIS A 198 12.86 2.42 -16.71
N VAL A 199 12.22 3.27 -15.90
CA VAL A 199 10.87 3.78 -16.13
C VAL A 199 10.91 5.27 -16.47
N ILE A 200 10.19 5.67 -17.52
CA ILE A 200 9.94 7.08 -17.88
C ILE A 200 8.45 7.37 -17.74
N PHE A 201 8.10 8.28 -16.85
CA PHE A 201 6.77 8.88 -16.78
C PHE A 201 6.61 9.93 -17.88
N VAL A 202 5.64 9.75 -18.76
CA VAL A 202 5.33 10.73 -19.81
C VAL A 202 4.10 11.53 -19.38
N ILE A 203 4.33 12.72 -18.85
CA ILE A 203 3.31 13.58 -18.24
C ILE A 203 2.98 14.78 -19.14
N GLY A 204 1.75 15.30 -19.01
CA GLY A 204 1.26 16.40 -19.84
C GLY A 204 -0.27 16.46 -19.87
N GLY A 205 -0.83 17.59 -20.28
CA GLY A 205 -2.27 17.82 -20.32
C GLY A 205 -3.01 16.87 -21.29
N PRO A 206 -4.35 16.71 -21.16
CA PRO A 206 -5.16 16.08 -22.20
C PRO A 206 -4.91 16.74 -23.56
N GLY A 207 -4.76 15.97 -24.64
CA GLY A 207 -4.44 16.50 -25.97
C GLY A 207 -2.97 16.87 -26.22
N ALA A 208 -2.08 16.79 -25.22
CA ALA A 208 -0.66 17.13 -25.38
C ALA A 208 0.14 16.19 -26.30
N GLY A 209 -0.47 15.09 -26.79
CA GLY A 209 0.17 14.13 -27.69
C GLY A 209 0.98 13.04 -27.00
N LYS A 210 0.80 12.84 -25.67
CA LYS A 210 1.54 11.83 -24.88
C LYS A 210 1.55 10.44 -25.53
N GLY A 211 0.38 9.90 -25.87
CA GLY A 211 0.25 8.57 -26.47
C GLY A 211 0.96 8.47 -27.82
N THR A 212 0.86 9.50 -28.66
CA THR A 212 1.56 9.57 -29.95
C THR A 212 3.08 9.55 -29.77
N GLN A 213 3.60 10.35 -28.84
CA GLN A 213 5.04 10.39 -28.55
C GLN A 213 5.53 9.08 -27.92
N CYS A 214 4.75 8.46 -27.02
CA CYS A 214 5.04 7.14 -26.47
C CYS A 214 5.12 6.07 -27.57
N ALA A 215 4.16 6.06 -28.51
CA ALA A 215 4.13 5.09 -29.60
C ALA A 215 5.36 5.19 -30.51
N LEU A 216 5.78 6.42 -30.87
CA LEU A 216 6.99 6.67 -31.66
C LEU A 216 8.26 6.21 -30.93
N LEU A 217 8.38 6.50 -29.64
CA LEU A 217 9.49 6.03 -28.82
C LEU A 217 9.53 4.50 -28.71
N SER A 218 8.37 3.86 -28.56
CA SER A 218 8.26 2.40 -28.54
C SER A 218 8.68 1.76 -29.86
N GLU A 219 8.30 2.36 -30.99
CA GLU A 219 8.70 1.89 -32.32
C GLU A 219 10.20 2.05 -32.55
N GLU A 220 10.78 3.20 -32.22
CA GLU A 220 12.20 3.47 -32.49
C GLU A 220 13.15 2.79 -31.50
N PHE A 221 12.88 2.86 -30.20
CA PHE A 221 13.78 2.35 -29.16
C PHE A 221 13.40 0.95 -28.66
N GLY A 222 12.28 0.39 -29.13
CA GLY A 222 11.78 -0.90 -28.67
C GLY A 222 11.23 -0.88 -27.24
N PHE A 223 11.02 0.31 -26.65
CA PHE A 223 10.52 0.47 -25.29
C PHE A 223 9.10 -0.08 -25.13
N GLN A 224 8.77 -0.52 -23.92
CA GLN A 224 7.40 -0.89 -23.60
C GLN A 224 6.56 0.36 -23.32
N SER A 225 5.52 0.62 -24.09
CA SER A 225 4.54 1.67 -23.75
C SER A 225 3.40 1.09 -22.92
N ILE A 226 3.03 1.79 -21.85
CA ILE A 226 1.95 1.43 -20.94
C ILE A 226 1.07 2.66 -20.73
N ASP A 227 -0.19 2.56 -21.14
CA ASP A 227 -1.24 3.51 -20.80
C ASP A 227 -2.14 2.89 -19.73
N LEU A 228 -2.30 3.56 -18.58
CA LEU A 228 -3.07 3.02 -17.47
C LEU A 228 -4.56 2.86 -17.83
N ASP A 229 -5.13 3.80 -18.58
CA ASP A 229 -6.56 3.77 -18.92
C ASP A 229 -6.84 2.65 -19.95
N GLU A 230 -5.91 2.40 -20.88
CA GLU A 230 -5.95 1.24 -21.77
C GLU A 230 -5.79 -0.07 -21.01
N LEU A 231 -4.84 -0.15 -20.07
CA LEU A 231 -4.62 -1.34 -19.25
C LEU A 231 -5.85 -1.68 -18.39
N LEU A 232 -6.53 -0.67 -17.86
CA LEU A 232 -7.78 -0.86 -17.11
C LEU A 232 -8.90 -1.37 -18.03
N ARG A 233 -9.02 -0.85 -19.26
CA ARG A 233 -9.97 -1.38 -20.25
C ARG A 233 -9.68 -2.83 -20.62
N GLU A 234 -8.41 -3.17 -20.91
CA GLU A 234 -7.95 -4.55 -21.16
C GLU A 234 -8.39 -5.48 -20.02
N LYS A 235 -8.22 -5.05 -18.77
CA LYS A 235 -8.56 -5.85 -17.57
C LYS A 235 -10.06 -5.90 -17.28
N ALA A 236 -10.81 -4.88 -17.65
CA ALA A 236 -12.28 -4.87 -17.54
C ALA A 236 -12.93 -5.86 -18.52
N ASP A 237 -12.29 -6.13 -19.65
CA ASP A 237 -12.75 -7.05 -20.69
C ASP A 237 -12.25 -8.50 -20.51
N ASP A 238 -11.28 -8.72 -19.62
CA ASP A 238 -10.80 -10.05 -19.26
C ASP A 238 -11.73 -10.73 -18.24
N PRO A 239 -12.55 -11.74 -18.64
CA PRO A 239 -13.50 -12.38 -17.72
C PRO A 239 -12.81 -13.24 -16.65
N THR A 240 -11.52 -13.54 -16.80
CA THR A 240 -10.74 -14.34 -15.84
C THR A 240 -10.10 -13.50 -14.74
N TYR A 241 -10.03 -12.17 -14.94
CA TYR A 241 -9.46 -11.26 -13.96
C TYR A 241 -10.46 -10.98 -12.83
N SER A 242 -10.05 -11.24 -11.59
CA SER A 242 -10.92 -11.15 -10.39
C SER A 242 -11.62 -9.80 -10.24
N HIS A 243 -10.97 -8.70 -10.64
CA HIS A 243 -11.49 -7.34 -10.51
C HIS A 243 -12.14 -6.80 -11.80
N ALA A 244 -12.31 -7.60 -12.86
CA ALA A 244 -12.81 -7.14 -14.15
C ALA A 244 -14.17 -6.41 -14.05
N LYS A 245 -15.13 -6.99 -13.34
CA LYS A 245 -16.45 -6.38 -13.09
C LYS A 245 -16.36 -5.07 -12.33
N PHE A 246 -15.47 -4.98 -11.35
CA PHE A 246 -15.26 -3.78 -10.54
C PHE A 246 -14.66 -2.65 -11.38
N ILE A 247 -13.63 -2.94 -12.19
CA ILE A 247 -13.01 -1.96 -13.08
C ILE A 247 -14.03 -1.48 -14.14
N ARG A 248 -14.78 -2.41 -14.74
CA ARG A 248 -15.83 -2.07 -15.71
C ARG A 248 -16.81 -1.05 -15.15
N ARG A 249 -17.30 -1.29 -13.94
CA ARG A 249 -18.22 -0.38 -13.24
C ARG A 249 -17.59 0.99 -12.98
N CYS A 250 -16.31 1.03 -12.55
CA CYS A 250 -15.59 2.30 -12.36
C CYS A 250 -15.52 3.11 -13.66
N ILE A 251 -15.22 2.44 -14.78
CA ILE A 251 -15.18 3.08 -16.11
C ILE A 251 -16.56 3.58 -16.54
N GLU A 252 -17.61 2.78 -16.35
CA GLU A 252 -18.99 3.14 -16.72
C GLU A 252 -19.56 4.30 -15.89
N GLU A 253 -19.18 4.39 -14.61
CA GLU A 253 -19.63 5.44 -13.68
C GLU A 253 -18.68 6.66 -13.61
N ASP A 254 -17.61 6.69 -14.42
CA ASP A 254 -16.55 7.72 -14.39
C ASP A 254 -15.91 7.92 -13.00
N VAL A 255 -15.72 6.83 -12.27
CA VAL A 255 -15.09 6.77 -10.96
C VAL A 255 -13.66 6.24 -11.09
N GLN A 256 -12.70 6.84 -10.39
CA GLN A 256 -11.33 6.35 -10.38
C GLN A 256 -11.24 5.00 -9.67
N VAL A 257 -10.46 4.08 -10.25
CA VAL A 257 -10.10 2.83 -9.55
C VAL A 257 -9.20 3.14 -8.36
N PRO A 258 -9.23 2.32 -7.28
CA PRO A 258 -8.31 2.49 -6.15
C PRO A 258 -6.86 2.49 -6.61
N VAL A 259 -6.05 3.38 -6.03
CA VAL A 259 -4.65 3.56 -6.42
C VAL A 259 -3.86 2.26 -6.30
N GLN A 260 -4.10 1.45 -5.27
CA GLN A 260 -3.45 0.16 -5.05
C GLN A 260 -3.69 -0.81 -6.22
N LEU A 261 -4.90 -0.80 -6.78
CA LEU A 261 -5.26 -1.62 -7.94
C LEU A 261 -4.57 -1.11 -9.21
N ALA A 262 -4.54 0.22 -9.43
CA ALA A 262 -3.85 0.82 -10.56
C ALA A 262 -2.34 0.51 -10.55
N ILE A 263 -1.67 0.70 -9.41
CA ILE A 263 -0.22 0.47 -9.28
C ILE A 263 0.11 -1.01 -9.43
N SER A 264 -0.67 -1.93 -8.84
CA SER A 264 -0.43 -3.37 -9.00
C SER A 264 -0.53 -3.84 -10.46
N LEU A 265 -1.46 -3.27 -11.24
CA LEU A 265 -1.57 -3.54 -12.68
C LEU A 265 -0.37 -2.99 -13.46
N LEU A 266 0.03 -1.74 -13.18
CA LEU A 266 1.21 -1.13 -13.81
C LEU A 266 2.47 -1.94 -13.52
N GLU A 267 2.69 -2.29 -12.25
CA GLU A 267 3.82 -3.09 -11.81
C GLU A 267 3.85 -4.45 -12.53
N ALA A 268 2.72 -5.15 -12.59
CA ALA A 268 2.63 -6.42 -13.30
C ALA A 268 2.97 -6.29 -14.79
N LYS A 269 2.53 -5.21 -15.45
CA LYS A 269 2.81 -4.93 -16.87
C LYS A 269 4.29 -4.58 -17.09
N ILE A 270 4.89 -3.76 -16.23
CA ILE A 270 6.34 -3.43 -16.25
C ILE A 270 7.16 -4.71 -16.10
N ASN A 271 6.88 -5.51 -15.06
CA ASN A 271 7.60 -6.76 -14.79
C ASN A 271 7.43 -7.80 -15.91
N LYS A 272 6.27 -7.81 -16.59
CA LYS A 272 6.09 -8.63 -17.80
C LYS A 272 7.03 -8.17 -18.91
N GLY A 273 7.12 -6.87 -19.18
CA GLY A 273 8.02 -6.32 -20.20
C GLY A 273 9.47 -6.64 -19.93
N VAL A 274 9.91 -6.52 -18.68
CA VAL A 274 11.28 -6.86 -18.25
C VAL A 274 11.59 -8.33 -18.52
N ARG A 275 10.67 -9.25 -18.19
CA ARG A 275 10.81 -10.69 -18.51
C ARG A 275 10.85 -10.97 -20.01
N GLU A 276 10.21 -10.15 -20.82
CA GLU A 276 10.24 -10.20 -22.28
C GLU A 276 11.47 -9.48 -22.88
N GLY A 277 12.41 -9.04 -22.05
CA GLY A 277 13.67 -8.42 -22.47
C GLY A 277 13.59 -6.92 -22.76
N LYS A 278 12.50 -6.25 -22.36
CA LYS A 278 12.37 -4.80 -22.49
C LYS A 278 13.24 -4.10 -21.44
N SER A 279 14.14 -3.24 -21.90
CA SER A 279 15.05 -2.49 -21.03
C SER A 279 14.42 -1.25 -20.40
N TRP A 280 13.42 -0.65 -21.06
CA TRP A 280 12.72 0.56 -20.60
C TRP A 280 11.20 0.44 -20.75
N SER A 281 10.48 1.05 -19.81
CA SER A 281 9.01 1.20 -19.84
C SER A 281 8.61 2.67 -19.81
N LEU A 282 7.76 3.09 -20.75
CA LEU A 282 7.11 4.38 -20.81
C LEU A 282 5.74 4.25 -20.16
N VAL A 283 5.46 5.01 -19.10
CA VAL A 283 4.13 5.05 -18.48
C VAL A 283 3.46 6.37 -18.84
N CYS A 284 2.48 6.30 -19.73
CA CYS A 284 1.88 7.46 -20.37
C CYS A 284 0.73 8.00 -19.51
N GLY A 285 0.73 9.31 -19.24
CA GLY A 285 -0.32 9.97 -18.46
C GLY A 285 -0.34 9.61 -16.97
N PHE A 286 0.77 9.06 -16.45
CA PHE A 286 0.95 8.69 -15.05
C PHE A 286 2.19 9.38 -14.48
N PRO A 287 2.22 9.74 -13.19
CA PRO A 287 1.12 9.73 -12.23
C PRO A 287 0.10 10.84 -12.48
N LYS A 288 -1.18 10.61 -12.11
CA LYS A 288 -2.26 11.60 -12.25
C LYS A 288 -2.33 12.56 -11.05
N ASN A 289 -1.91 12.09 -9.88
CA ASN A 289 -1.91 12.83 -8.62
C ASN A 289 -0.78 12.37 -7.68
N MET A 290 -0.63 13.03 -6.54
CA MET A 290 0.39 12.68 -5.54
C MET A 290 0.19 11.29 -4.94
N GLU A 291 -1.06 10.86 -4.75
CA GLU A 291 -1.38 9.52 -4.24
C GLU A 291 -0.84 8.42 -5.16
N HIS A 292 -1.00 8.57 -6.47
CA HIS A 292 -0.39 7.69 -7.47
C HIS A 292 1.14 7.67 -7.38
N LEU A 293 1.77 8.84 -7.23
CA LEU A 293 3.23 8.93 -7.16
C LEU A 293 3.76 8.24 -5.90
N ILE A 294 3.16 8.51 -4.74
CA ILE A 294 3.54 7.93 -3.45
C ILE A 294 3.40 6.41 -3.49
N GLU A 295 2.23 5.90 -3.89
CA GLU A 295 1.98 4.45 -3.95
C GLU A 295 2.92 3.76 -4.95
N PHE A 296 3.19 4.36 -6.11
CA PHE A 296 4.15 3.80 -7.07
C PHE A 296 5.57 3.82 -6.53
N GLN A 297 5.95 4.90 -5.84
CA GLN A 297 7.26 4.99 -5.22
C GLN A 297 7.40 3.87 -4.21
N GLU A 298 6.48 3.73 -3.26
CA GLU A 298 6.51 2.71 -2.20
C GLU A 298 6.50 1.28 -2.75
N LYS A 299 5.68 0.96 -3.76
CA LYS A 299 5.51 -0.41 -4.24
C LYS A 299 6.45 -0.83 -5.36
N VAL A 300 6.86 0.11 -6.21
CA VAL A 300 7.61 -0.21 -7.44
C VAL A 300 9.04 0.30 -7.35
N GLN A 301 9.24 1.63 -7.30
CA GLN A 301 10.56 2.23 -7.13
C GLN A 301 10.51 3.73 -6.85
N LYS A 302 11.45 4.21 -6.02
CA LYS A 302 11.58 5.61 -5.61
C LYS A 302 11.94 6.59 -6.73
N THR A 303 12.91 6.23 -7.58
CA THR A 303 13.52 7.17 -8.55
C THR A 303 13.24 6.77 -9.99
N ASN A 304 12.42 7.57 -10.67
CA ASN A 304 11.98 7.37 -12.04
C ASN A 304 12.39 8.56 -12.91
N TYR A 305 12.53 8.35 -14.22
CA TYR A 305 12.66 9.45 -15.17
C TYR A 305 11.29 10.06 -15.48
N ALA A 306 11.25 11.34 -15.78
CA ALA A 306 10.01 12.05 -16.08
C ALA A 306 10.17 13.03 -17.25
N LEU A 307 9.31 12.88 -18.24
CA LEU A 307 9.23 13.73 -19.42
C LEU A 307 7.92 14.52 -19.40
N LEU A 308 8.01 15.84 -19.25
CA LEU A 308 6.86 16.73 -19.31
C LEU A 308 6.68 17.30 -20.73
N LEU A 309 5.58 16.91 -21.38
CA LEU A 309 5.08 17.55 -22.60
C LEU A 309 4.26 18.79 -22.22
N SER A 310 4.90 19.95 -22.34
CA SER A 310 4.33 21.25 -22.03
C SER A 310 3.72 21.86 -23.29
N CYS A 311 2.39 21.84 -23.41
CA CYS A 311 1.67 22.51 -24.50
C CYS A 311 1.03 23.82 -24.02
N SER A 312 0.92 24.80 -24.91
CA SER A 312 0.13 26.00 -24.66
C SER A 312 -1.37 25.69 -24.61
N PRO A 313 -2.18 26.45 -23.84
CA PRO A 313 -3.63 26.28 -23.82
C PRO A 313 -4.28 26.40 -25.20
N GLU A 314 -3.73 27.28 -26.06
CA GLU A 314 -4.20 27.49 -27.43
C GLU A 314 -4.02 26.24 -28.29
N GLU A 315 -2.84 25.60 -28.22
CA GLU A 315 -2.55 24.38 -28.97
C GLU A 315 -3.39 23.19 -28.49
N LEU A 316 -3.60 23.05 -27.17
CA LEU A 316 -4.46 22.00 -26.61
C LEU A 316 -5.91 22.16 -27.11
N LEU A 317 -6.41 23.39 -27.14
CA LEU A 317 -7.76 23.70 -27.64
C LEU A 317 -7.87 23.40 -29.14
N ARG A 318 -6.87 23.81 -29.94
CA ARG A 318 -6.81 23.55 -31.39
C ARG A 318 -6.89 22.05 -31.68
N ARG A 319 -6.03 21.24 -31.04
CA ARG A 319 -6.00 19.78 -31.22
C ARG A 319 -7.32 19.12 -30.83
N SER A 320 -7.95 19.62 -29.76
CA SER A 320 -9.22 19.08 -29.31
C SER A 320 -10.36 19.36 -30.29
N GLN A 321 -10.38 20.53 -30.92
CA GLN A 321 -11.35 20.86 -31.98
C GLN A 321 -11.17 19.99 -33.23
N GLU A 322 -9.92 19.71 -33.62
CA GLU A 322 -9.60 18.86 -34.78
C GLU A 322 -10.00 17.39 -34.59
N GLN A 323 -9.97 16.88 -33.35
CA GLN A 323 -10.42 15.52 -33.05
C GLN A 323 -11.95 15.38 -33.04
N HIS A 324 -12.70 16.49 -32.95
CA HIS A 324 -14.15 16.50 -32.75
C HIS A 324 -14.96 17.13 -33.87
N SER A 325 -14.34 17.44 -35.02
CA SER A 325 -15.03 17.91 -36.22
C SER A 325 -16.00 16.90 -36.86
N ASN A 326 -16.22 15.72 -36.24
CA ASN A 326 -17.16 14.68 -36.68
C ASN A 326 -18.36 14.44 -35.74
N GLY A 327 -18.65 15.29 -34.74
CA GLY A 327 -19.87 15.13 -33.93
C GLY A 327 -20.20 16.28 -32.98
N ALA A 328 -21.39 16.87 -33.14
CA ALA A 328 -21.84 18.05 -32.39
C ALA A 328 -22.02 17.85 -30.87
N ASP A 329 -22.14 16.61 -30.40
CA ASP A 329 -22.32 16.28 -28.97
C ASP A 329 -21.00 16.22 -28.17
N GLY A 330 -19.83 16.16 -28.83
CA GLY A 330 -18.53 16.05 -28.15
C GLY A 330 -17.93 17.38 -27.66
N ALA A 331 -18.36 18.51 -28.22
CA ALA A 331 -17.74 19.81 -27.95
C ALA A 331 -18.03 20.33 -26.52
N SER A 332 -19.18 20.01 -25.94
CA SER A 332 -19.58 20.48 -24.59
C SER A 332 -18.89 19.70 -23.47
N ASP A 333 -18.68 18.40 -23.67
CA ASP A 333 -18.05 17.49 -22.71
C ASP A 333 -16.53 17.72 -22.64
N VAL A 334 -15.95 18.04 -23.79
CA VAL A 334 -14.58 18.50 -23.94
C VAL A 334 -14.39 19.86 -23.30
N LEU A 335 -15.24 20.87 -23.57
CA LEU A 335 -15.15 22.18 -22.91
C LEU A 335 -15.30 22.10 -21.39
N ARG A 336 -16.03 21.11 -20.86
CA ARG A 336 -16.03 20.77 -19.42
C ARG A 336 -14.67 20.21 -18.97
N ARG A 337 -14.12 19.20 -19.66
CA ARG A 337 -12.76 18.66 -19.43
C ARG A 337 -11.64 19.67 -19.68
N THR A 338 -11.92 20.74 -20.44
CA THR A 338 -11.00 21.83 -20.79
C THR A 338 -11.10 23.00 -19.79
N ARG A 339 -12.27 23.23 -19.19
CA ARG A 339 -12.47 24.19 -18.09
C ARG A 339 -11.92 23.68 -16.77
N ASP A 340 -12.04 22.37 -16.56
CA ASP A 340 -11.42 21.63 -15.45
C ASP A 340 -10.17 20.89 -15.93
N ILE A 341 -9.36 21.48 -16.84
CA ILE A 341 -7.99 20.98 -17.04
C ILE A 341 -7.38 21.07 -15.65
N PRO A 342 -7.05 19.93 -15.00
CA PRO A 342 -6.34 20.01 -13.74
C PRO A 342 -5.12 20.85 -14.08
N VAL A 343 -4.93 21.96 -13.37
CA VAL A 343 -3.65 22.66 -13.34
C VAL A 343 -2.64 21.53 -13.29
N GLN A 344 -1.87 21.42 -14.37
CA GLN A 344 -0.80 20.44 -14.55
C GLN A 344 -0.24 20.14 -13.16
N ASN A 345 -0.44 18.93 -12.62
CA ASN A 345 -0.35 18.73 -11.18
C ASN A 345 1.03 19.19 -10.68
N ALA A 346 1.08 20.42 -10.17
CA ALA A 346 2.33 21.16 -10.02
C ALA A 346 3.14 20.53 -8.89
N GLU A 347 2.45 20.00 -7.88
CA GLU A 347 3.03 19.21 -6.80
C GLU A 347 3.74 17.97 -7.36
N VAL A 348 3.07 17.18 -8.21
CA VAL A 348 3.68 16.02 -8.87
C VAL A 348 4.89 16.42 -9.70
N GLN A 349 4.78 17.50 -10.50
CA GLN A 349 5.90 17.98 -11.31
C GLN A 349 7.08 18.42 -10.45
N ASN A 350 6.83 19.16 -9.37
CA ASN A 350 7.87 19.61 -8.45
C ASN A 350 8.58 18.43 -7.78
N CYS A 351 7.83 17.39 -7.39
CA CYS A 351 8.42 16.18 -6.82
C CYS A 351 9.24 15.38 -7.84
N LEU A 352 8.86 15.40 -9.13
CA LEU A 352 9.58 14.72 -10.20
C LEU A 352 10.74 15.53 -10.78
N ALA A 353 10.82 16.82 -10.52
CA ALA A 353 11.83 17.75 -11.05
C ALA A 353 13.20 17.57 -10.37
N ILE A 354 13.77 16.39 -10.55
CA ILE A 354 15.09 16.00 -10.04
C ILE A 354 16.10 16.13 -11.18
N ASP A 355 17.23 16.78 -10.92
CA ASP A 355 18.31 16.96 -11.88
C ASP A 355 18.78 15.61 -12.46
N GLY A 356 18.93 15.56 -13.79
CA GLY A 356 19.29 14.34 -14.53
C GLY A 356 18.14 13.35 -14.75
N TYR A 357 17.04 13.45 -14.00
CA TYR A 357 15.87 12.55 -14.12
C TYR A 357 14.65 13.22 -14.77
N PHE A 358 14.61 14.55 -14.83
CA PHE A 358 13.49 15.31 -15.37
C PHE A 358 13.86 16.02 -16.67
N SER A 359 12.91 16.10 -17.60
CA SER A 359 13.03 16.95 -18.79
C SER A 359 11.69 17.53 -19.18
N ARG A 360 11.66 18.85 -19.39
CA ARG A 360 10.52 19.56 -19.95
C ARG A 360 10.74 19.79 -21.44
N VAL A 361 9.79 19.36 -22.25
CA VAL A 361 9.79 19.50 -23.71
C VAL A 361 8.61 20.35 -24.14
N ASN A 362 8.84 21.25 -25.09
CA ASN A 362 7.77 21.98 -25.75
C ASN A 362 6.94 20.99 -26.59
N GLY A 363 5.66 20.86 -26.25
CA GLY A 363 4.71 19.99 -26.95
C GLY A 363 3.95 20.69 -28.06
N ASP A 364 4.20 21.96 -28.33
CA ASP A 364 3.59 22.71 -29.43
C ASP A 364 4.30 22.43 -30.77
N GLY A 365 3.56 22.57 -31.87
CA GLY A 365 4.05 22.31 -33.22
C GLY A 365 3.64 20.94 -33.77
N SER A 366 4.30 20.53 -34.85
CA SER A 366 4.01 19.27 -35.52
C SER A 366 4.49 18.06 -34.71
N VAL A 367 3.89 16.90 -34.96
CA VAL A 367 4.27 15.64 -34.29
C VAL A 367 5.77 15.34 -34.43
N ALA A 368 6.35 15.60 -35.60
CA ALA A 368 7.75 15.34 -35.90
C ALA A 368 8.71 16.30 -35.16
N GLU A 369 8.37 17.59 -35.08
CA GLU A 369 9.15 18.59 -34.33
C GLU A 369 9.18 18.24 -32.84
N VAL A 370 8.01 17.96 -32.27
CA VAL A 370 7.88 17.54 -30.87
C VAL A 370 8.65 16.25 -30.63
N TYR A 371 8.54 15.26 -31.53
CA TYR A 371 9.26 14.00 -31.40
C TYR A 371 10.78 14.18 -31.40
N GLY A 372 11.31 15.09 -32.23
CA GLY A 372 12.74 15.43 -32.23
C GLY A 372 13.22 15.90 -30.85
N LEU A 373 12.44 16.74 -30.17
CA LEU A 373 12.75 17.23 -28.82
C LEU A 373 12.63 16.11 -27.77
N VAL A 374 11.55 15.34 -27.83
CA VAL A 374 11.30 14.19 -26.94
C VAL A 374 12.42 13.17 -27.04
N LYS A 375 12.82 12.82 -28.26
CA LYS A 375 13.91 11.89 -28.55
C LYS A 375 15.24 12.34 -27.95
N ASN A 376 15.56 13.63 -28.04
CA ASN A 376 16.78 14.18 -27.45
C ASN A 376 16.76 14.07 -25.92
N ALA A 377 15.64 14.39 -25.28
CA ALA A 377 15.49 14.24 -23.83
C ALA A 377 15.64 12.77 -23.39
N VAL A 378 14.98 11.85 -24.10
CA VAL A 378 15.05 10.40 -23.81
C VAL A 378 16.46 9.85 -23.99
N LYS A 379 17.20 10.28 -25.03
CA LYS A 379 18.62 9.92 -25.19
C LYS A 379 19.47 10.39 -24.00
N GLY A 380 19.20 11.59 -23.48
CA GLY A 380 19.84 12.09 -22.26
C GLY A 380 19.57 11.19 -21.05
N PHE A 381 18.33 10.73 -20.87
CA PHE A 381 17.98 9.78 -19.80
C PHE A 381 18.69 8.43 -19.96
N VAL A 382 18.76 7.91 -21.19
CA VAL A 382 19.45 6.64 -21.46
C VAL A 382 20.94 6.76 -21.13
N GLN A 383 21.59 7.83 -21.59
CA GLN A 383 23.00 8.09 -21.29
C GLN A 383 23.24 8.24 -19.78
N HIS A 384 22.43 9.04 -19.08
CA HIS A 384 22.52 9.21 -17.63
C HIS A 384 22.35 7.88 -16.88
N ALA A 385 21.46 7.00 -17.34
CA ALA A 385 21.27 5.67 -16.75
C ALA A 385 22.46 4.74 -16.96
N GLU A 386 23.21 4.90 -18.05
CA GLU A 386 24.42 4.11 -18.35
C GLU A 386 25.64 4.61 -17.58
N GLU A 387 25.78 5.93 -17.39
CA GLU A 387 26.88 6.55 -16.63
C GLU A 387 26.75 6.35 -15.11
N GLY A 388 25.53 6.13 -14.61
CA GLY A 388 25.24 5.88 -13.20
C GLY A 388 25.29 4.42 -12.76
N LYS A 389 25.69 3.49 -13.65
CA LYS A 389 26.00 2.08 -13.31
C LYS A 389 27.46 1.94 -12.90
#